data_AF-A0A1N7JC23-F1
#
_entry.id   AF-A0A1N7JC23-F1
#
_cell.length_a   1.000
_cell.length_b   1.000
_cell.length_c   1.000
_cell.angle_alpha   90.00
_cell.angle_beta   90.00
_cell.angle_gamma   90.00
#
_symmetry.space_group_name_H-M   'P 1'
#
loop_
_entity.id
_entity.type
_entity.pdbx_description
1 polymer ?
#
loop_
_entity_poly.entity_id
_entity_poly.type
_entity_poly.pdbx_seq_one_letter_code
_entity_poly.pdbx_strand_id
1 'polypeptide(L)'
;MLAIIKQVFDITQEINQLCLNNEWQKIEQLQANRAQLIQQAEQLSIPDNESSSLEIDRLIREIQKTDALMMPKITQQIQALANERKKATQGAKMTKAYQST
;
A
#
# COMPACT_ATOMS: atom_id res chain seq x y z
N MET A 1 19.37 2.77 -11.37
CA MET A 1 18.32 1.77 -11.10
C MET A 1 18.40 1.24 -9.67
N LEU A 2 19.49 0.58 -9.25
CA LEU A 2 19.62 -0.04 -7.91
C LEU A 2 19.23 0.89 -6.74
N ALA A 3 19.71 2.13 -6.73
CA ALA A 3 19.37 3.08 -5.66
C ALA A 3 17.87 3.38 -5.58
N ILE A 4 17.18 3.49 -6.71
CA ILE A 4 15.73 3.71 -6.77
C ILE A 4 15.00 2.48 -6.27
N ILE A 5 15.42 1.27 -6.68
CA ILE A 5 14.80 0.02 -6.20
C ILE A 5 14.99 -0.15 -4.69
N LYS A 6 16.13 0.28 -4.12
CA LYS A 6 16.32 0.33 -2.65
C LYS A 6 15.31 1.26 -1.98
N GLN A 7 15.09 2.46 -2.52
CA GLN A 7 14.07 3.39 -2.00
C GLN A 7 12.65 2.81 -2.11
N VAL A 8 12.32 2.13 -3.20
CA VAL A 8 11.03 1.43 -3.34
C VAL A 8 10.89 0.35 -2.26
N PHE A 9 11.96 -0.41 -1.98
CA PHE A 9 11.96 -1.41 -0.92
C PHE A 9 11.77 -0.79 0.46
N ASP A 10 12.47 0.29 0.79
CA ASP A 10 12.35 0.99 2.06
C ASP A 10 10.91 1.50 2.27
N ILE A 11 10.31 2.11 1.25
CA ILE A 11 8.91 2.56 1.29
C ILE A 11 7.95 1.37 1.44
N THR A 12 8.20 0.25 0.75
CA THR A 12 7.39 -0.97 0.93
C THR A 12 7.44 -1.48 2.38
N GLN A 13 8.60 -1.44 3.03
CA GLN A 13 8.71 -1.82 4.45
C GLN A 13 7.96 -0.84 5.37
N GLU A 14 8.07 0.46 5.10
CA GLU A 14 7.35 1.49 5.85
C GLU A 14 5.82 1.34 5.72
N ILE A 15 5.32 1.12 4.50
CA ILE A 15 3.90 0.86 4.25
C ILE A 15 3.44 -0.39 5.00
N ASN A 16 4.24 -1.47 5.00
CA ASN A 16 3.91 -2.68 5.73
C ASN A 16 3.79 -2.41 7.24
N GLN A 17 4.72 -1.64 7.80
CA GLN A 17 4.65 -1.29 9.22
C GLN A 17 3.43 -0.43 9.56
N LEU A 18 3.09 0.55 8.71
CA LEU A 18 1.89 1.36 8.89
C LEU A 18 0.61 0.52 8.74
N CYS A 19 0.58 -0.47 7.83
CA CYS A 19 -0.51 -1.44 7.72
C CYS A 19 -0.67 -2.24 9.02
N LEU A 20 0.43 -2.66 9.64
CA LEU A 20 0.41 -3.39 10.92
C LEU A 20 -0.09 -2.52 12.07
N ASN A 21 0.23 -1.23 12.06
CA ASN A 21 -0.20 -0.25 13.05
C ASN A 21 -1.62 0.32 12.79
N ASN A 22 -2.27 -0.04 11.68
CA ASN A 22 -3.54 0.53 11.21
C ASN A 22 -3.49 2.05 10.94
N GLU A 23 -2.32 2.59 10.59
CA GLU A 23 -2.10 4.01 10.31
C GLU A 23 -2.43 4.36 8.84
N TRP A 24 -3.63 3.98 8.39
CA TRP A 24 -4.05 4.01 6.98
C TRP A 24 -3.96 5.39 6.33
N GLN A 25 -4.16 6.47 7.09
CA GLN A 25 -4.11 7.85 6.59
C GLN A 25 -2.72 8.25 6.07
N LYS A 26 -1.65 7.64 6.59
CA LYS A 26 -0.27 7.95 6.19
C LYS A 26 0.20 7.17 4.95
N ILE A 27 -0.55 6.12 4.57
CA ILE A 27 -0.13 5.17 3.53
C ILE A 27 -0.33 5.75 2.11
N GLU A 28 -1.33 6.60 1.90
CA GLU A 28 -1.68 7.09 0.56
C GLU A 28 -0.52 7.86 -0.09
N GLN A 29 0.12 8.77 0.65
CA GLN A 29 1.26 9.53 0.15
C GLN A 29 2.46 8.62 -0.16
N LEU A 30 2.71 7.61 0.67
CA LEU A 30 3.80 6.66 0.47
C LEU A 30 3.55 5.78 -0.77
N GLN A 31 2.31 5.36 -1.01
CA GLN A 31 1.95 4.61 -2.22
C GLN A 31 2.15 5.44 -3.49
N ALA A 32 1.78 6.73 -3.46
CA ALA A 32 2.02 7.63 -4.58
C ALA A 32 3.52 7.82 -4.86
N ASN A 33 4.33 8.03 -3.82
CA ASN A 33 5.78 8.12 -3.95
C ASN A 33 6.40 6.81 -4.49
N ARG A 34 5.98 5.67 -3.93
CA ARG A 34 6.40 4.35 -4.41
C ARG A 34 6.10 4.15 -5.89
N ALA A 35 4.89 4.51 -6.34
CA ALA A 35 4.50 4.39 -7.75
C ALA A 35 5.36 5.28 -8.66
N GLN A 36 5.67 6.50 -8.24
CA GLN A 36 6.56 7.40 -8.99
C GLN A 36 7.98 6.82 -9.11
N LEU A 37 8.52 6.27 -8.02
CA LEU A 37 9.85 5.65 -8.03
C LEU A 37 9.90 4.39 -8.92
N ILE A 38 8.84 3.59 -8.92
CA ILE A 38 8.73 2.43 -9.84
C ILE A 38 8.76 2.91 -11.29
N GLN A 39 7.95 3.90 -11.65
CA GLN A 39 7.96 4.48 -13.00
C GLN A 39 9.34 5.05 -13.37
N GLN A 40 10.01 5.73 -12.44
CA GLN A 40 11.37 6.22 -12.68
C GLN A 40 12.36 5.08 -12.89
N ALA A 41 12.27 3.99 -12.13
CA ALA A 41 13.13 2.83 -12.30
C ALA A 41 12.95 2.16 -13.66
N GLU A 42 11.71 2.06 -14.16
CA GLU A 42 11.38 1.48 -15.47
C GLU A 42 11.98 2.25 -16.65
N GLN A 43 12.23 3.55 -16.50
CA GLN A 43 12.87 4.38 -17.54
C GLN A 43 14.40 4.29 -17.55
N LEU A 44 15.01 3.65 -16.55
CA LEU A 44 16.47 3.53 -16.47
C LEU A 44 16.95 2.30 -17.23
N SER A 45 18.17 2.37 -17.75
CA SER A 45 18.84 1.20 -18.28
C SER A 45 19.10 0.17 -17.18
N ILE A 46 18.98 -1.10 -17.56
CA ILE A 46 19.37 -2.23 -16.72
C ILE A 46 20.88 -2.11 -16.44
N PRO A 47 21.34 -2.33 -15.20
CA PRO A 47 22.77 -2.29 -14.92
C PRO A 47 23.54 -3.38 -15.68
N ASP A 48 24.68 -3.01 -16.24
CA ASP A 48 25.56 -3.94 -16.96
C ASP A 48 26.37 -4.86 -16.04
N ASN A 49 26.40 -4.57 -14.74
CA ASN A 49 27.13 -5.38 -13.77
C ASN A 49 26.22 -6.42 -13.10
N GLU A 50 26.64 -7.68 -13.18
CA GLU A 50 25.92 -8.83 -12.62
C GLU A 50 25.55 -8.64 -11.14
N SER A 51 26.47 -8.11 -10.33
CA SER A 51 26.22 -7.88 -8.91
C SER A 51 25.05 -6.93 -8.64
N SER A 52 24.90 -5.84 -9.38
CA SER A 52 23.74 -4.95 -9.16
C SER A 52 22.45 -5.56 -9.68
N SER A 53 22.50 -6.29 -10.79
CA SER A 53 21.33 -6.95 -11.36
C SER A 53 20.79 -8.03 -10.42
N LEU A 54 21.66 -8.86 -9.85
CA LEU A 54 21.27 -9.85 -8.82
C LEU A 54 20.68 -9.18 -7.58
N GLU A 55 21.24 -8.07 -7.13
CA GLU A 55 20.71 -7.34 -5.98
C GLU A 55 19.35 -6.70 -6.28
N ILE A 56 19.15 -6.15 -7.48
CA ILE A 56 17.86 -5.63 -7.93
C ILE A 56 16.82 -6.75 -7.93
N ASP A 57 17.15 -7.91 -8.51
CA ASP A 57 16.25 -9.07 -8.54
C ASP A 57 15.86 -9.54 -7.14
N ARG A 58 16.84 -9.58 -6.22
CA ARG A 58 16.58 -9.91 -4.81
C ARG A 58 15.61 -8.92 -4.17
N LEU A 59 15.83 -7.62 -4.37
CA LEU A 59 14.97 -6.57 -3.81
C LEU A 59 13.56 -6.63 -4.39
N ILE A 60 13.41 -6.84 -5.70
CA ILE A 60 12.10 -6.97 -6.36
C ILE A 60 11.31 -8.14 -5.77
N ARG A 61 11.95 -9.30 -5.55
CA ARG A 61 11.29 -10.46 -4.94
C ARG A 61 10.84 -10.18 -3.51
N GLU A 62 11.67 -9.52 -2.70
CA GLU A 62 11.30 -9.15 -1.33
C GLU A 62 10.17 -8.11 -1.29
N ILE A 63 10.15 -7.17 -2.24
CA ILE A 63 9.03 -6.23 -2.42
C ILE A 63 7.74 -7.01 -2.71
N GLN A 64 7.75 -7.89 -3.70
CA GLN A 64 6.57 -8.68 -4.09
C GLN A 64 6.07 -9.58 -2.96
N LYS A 65 6.98 -10.19 -2.21
CA LYS A 65 6.65 -11.00 -1.03
C LYS A 65 6.00 -10.15 0.06
N THR A 66 6.53 -8.97 0.34
CA THR A 66 5.97 -8.05 1.33
C THR A 66 4.58 -7.58 0.91
N ASP A 67 4.40 -7.21 -0.36
CA ASP A 67 3.10 -6.84 -0.92
C ASP A 67 2.07 -7.96 -0.74
N ALA A 68 2.44 -9.20 -1.07
CA ALA A 68 1.57 -10.37 -0.89
C ALA A 68 1.13 -10.58 0.57
N LEU A 69 2.00 -10.30 1.54
CA LEU A 69 1.67 -10.37 2.96
C LEU A 69 0.75 -9.24 3.42
N MET A 70 0.84 -8.06 2.81
CA MET A 70 0.00 -6.91 3.14
C MET A 70 -1.43 -7.04 2.58
N MET A 71 -1.59 -7.65 1.40
CA MET A 71 -2.87 -7.68 0.68
C MET A 71 -4.06 -8.16 1.52
N PRO A 72 -3.98 -9.25 2.31
CA PRO A 72 -5.11 -9.68 3.16
C PRO A 72 -5.57 -8.60 4.14
N LYS A 73 -4.65 -7.82 4.72
CA LYS A 73 -4.97 -6.73 5.67
C LYS A 73 -5.67 -5.58 4.96
N ILE A 74 -5.21 -5.23 3.76
CA ILE A 74 -5.85 -4.21 2.92
C ILE A 74 -7.29 -4.64 2.59
N THR A 75 -7.49 -5.89 2.18
CA THR A 75 -8.83 -6.44 1.90
C THR A 75 -9.73 -6.39 3.14
N GLN A 76 -9.21 -6.77 4.31
CA GLN A 76 -9.94 -6.69 5.58
C GLN A 76 -10.36 -5.26 5.91
N GLN A 77 -9.46 -4.28 5.73
CA GLN A 77 -9.75 -2.87 5.98
C GLN A 77 -10.83 -2.33 5.04
N ILE A 78 -10.77 -2.68 3.74
CA ILE A 78 -11.80 -2.31 2.77
C ILE A 78 -13.17 -2.84 3.20
N GLN A 79 -13.23 -4.11 3.65
CA GLN A 79 -14.47 -4.71 4.13
C GLN A 79 -14.98 -4.04 5.42
N ALA A 80 -14.09 -3.69 6.35
CA ALA A 80 -14.44 -2.98 7.58
C ALA A 80 -15.08 -1.62 7.27
N LEU A 81 -14.45 -0.83 6.41
CA LEU A 81 -14.96 0.48 5.98
C LEU A 81 -16.32 0.38 5.27
N ALA A 82 -16.51 -0.65 4.43
CA ALA A 82 -17.79 -0.90 3.78
C ALA A 82 -18.91 -1.22 4.80
N ASN A 83 -18.60 -2.02 5.82
CA ASN A 83 -19.52 -2.36 6.89
C ASN A 83 -19.88 -1.14 7.76
N GLU A 84 -18.89 -0.30 8.10
CA GLU A 84 -19.09 0.95 8.84
C GLU A 84 -20.03 1.90 8.09
N ARG A 85 -19.80 2.10 6.78
CA ARG A 85 -20.66 2.93 5.91
C ARG A 85 -22.10 2.41 5.89
N LYS A 86 -22.29 1.09 5.80
CA LYS A 86 -23.62 0.46 5.82
C LYS A 86 -24.34 0.74 7.15
N LYS A 87 -23.65 0.56 8.28
CA LYS A 87 -24.21 0.84 9.62
C LYS A 87 -24.56 2.32 9.80
N ALA A 88 -23.67 3.24 9.39
CA ALA A 88 -23.92 4.68 9.47
C ALA A 88 -25.16 5.09 8.66
N THR A 89 -25.32 4.54 7.45
CA THR A 89 -26.47 4.81 6.58
C THR A 89 -27.78 4.27 7.18
N GLN A 90 -27.75 3.09 7.79
CA GLN A 90 -28.91 2.52 8.49
C GLN A 90 -29.29 3.35 9.71
N GLY A 91 -28.31 3.78 10.52
CA GLY A 91 -28.52 4.68 11.65
C GLY A 91 -29.16 6.00 11.22
N ALA A 92 -28.64 6.64 10.17
CA ALA A 92 -29.20 7.89 9.65
C ALA A 92 -30.66 7.75 9.18
N LYS A 93 -31.01 6.63 8.53
CA LYS A 93 -32.40 6.33 8.12
C LYS A 93 -33.31 6.14 9.33
N MET A 94 -32.84 5.43 10.36
CA MET A 94 -33.57 5.25 11.62
C MET A 94 -33.81 6.61 12.30
N THR A 95 -32.77 7.42 12.51
CA THR A 95 -32.89 8.74 13.15
C THR A 95 -33.86 9.66 12.42
N LYS A 96 -33.84 9.65 11.08
CA LYS A 96 -34.79 10.42 10.27
C LYS A 96 -36.23 9.91 10.41
N ALA A 97 -36.43 8.60 10.54
CA ALA A 97 -37.76 8.02 10.76
C ALA A 97 -38.33 8.42 12.13
N TYR A 98 -37.53 8.44 13.19
CA TYR A 98 -37.96 8.86 14.53
C TYR A 98 -38.18 10.37 14.68
N GLN A 99 -37.53 11.20 13.87
CA GLN A 99 -37.75 12.66 13.86
C GLN A 99 -38.96 13.09 13.01
N SER A 100 -39.51 12.18 12.20
CA SER A 100 -40.65 12.45 11.29
C SER A 100 -42.00 11.97 11.86
N THR A 101 -42.02 11.54 13.12
CA THR A 101 -43.22 11.23 13.94
C THR A 101 -43.30 12.21 15.08
#